data_AF-A0A847DZZ2-F1
#
_entry.id   AF-A0A847DZZ2-F1
#
_cell.length_a   1.000
_cell.length_b   1.000
_cell.length_c   1.000
_cell.angle_alpha   90.00
_cell.angle_beta   90.00
_cell.angle_gamma   90.00
#
_symmetry.space_group_name_H-M   'P 1'
#
loop_
_entity.id
_entity.type
_entity.pdbx_description
1 polymer ?
#
loop_
_entity_poly.entity_id
_entity_poly.type
_entity_poly.pdbx_seq_one_letter_code
_entity_poly.pdbx_strand_id
1 'polypeptide(L)'
;VDAWPCPVIPFAVNVVQYPVPSGQRCFNLGRAIRRAVESYDEDLNVQIWGTGGMSHQLQGPRAGLINREFDNAFLDKLIADPAAAAAIPHIDYVREAGSEGIELVMWLIARGAMADAAGGEPPRVVHRFYHVPASNTAVGHLILEDAR
;
A
#
# COMPACT_ATOMS: atom_id res chain seq x y z
N VAL A 1 -16.54 25.08 4.66
CA VAL A 1 -15.65 24.05 4.07
C VAL A 1 -16.31 23.58 2.80
N ASP A 2 -15.60 23.62 1.69
CA ASP A 2 -16.12 23.16 0.41
C ASP A 2 -16.34 21.65 0.45
N ALA A 3 -17.29 21.17 -0.36
CA ALA A 3 -17.53 19.74 -0.50
C ALA A 3 -16.30 19.06 -1.14
N TRP A 4 -15.98 17.84 -0.68
CA TRP A 4 -14.95 17.02 -1.33
C TRP A 4 -15.35 16.71 -2.79
N PRO A 5 -14.39 16.64 -3.73
CA PRO A 5 -14.67 16.58 -5.16
C PRO A 5 -15.18 15.21 -5.64
N CYS A 6 -15.19 14.20 -4.78
CA CYS A 6 -15.66 12.85 -5.09
C CYS A 6 -16.23 12.15 -3.83
N PRO A 7 -17.12 11.17 -4.00
CA PRO A 7 -17.52 10.27 -2.93
C PRO A 7 -16.36 9.36 -2.51
N VAL A 8 -16.35 8.94 -1.24
CA VAL A 8 -15.32 8.05 -0.67
C VAL A 8 -16.00 6.91 0.06
N ILE A 9 -15.54 5.67 -0.19
CA ILE A 9 -15.90 4.48 0.57
C ILE A 9 -14.71 4.14 1.49
N PRO A 10 -14.80 4.39 2.82
CA PRO A 10 -13.74 4.02 3.74
C PRO A 10 -13.64 2.51 3.89
N PHE A 11 -12.44 1.95 3.73
CA PHE A 11 -12.17 0.53 3.94
C PHE A 11 -11.14 0.36 5.06
N ALA A 12 -11.61 0.07 6.27
CA ALA A 12 -10.73 -0.09 7.44
C ALA A 12 -10.06 -1.47 7.47
N VAL A 13 -8.76 -1.50 7.81
CA VAL A 13 -7.96 -2.72 7.94
C VAL A 13 -7.32 -2.75 9.32
N ASN A 14 -7.50 -3.85 10.07
CA ASN A 14 -6.80 -4.03 11.33
C ASN A 14 -5.31 -4.29 11.08
N VAL A 15 -4.47 -3.32 11.45
CA VAL A 15 -3.01 -3.45 11.50
C VAL A 15 -2.44 -3.14 12.90
N VAL A 16 -3.32 -3.04 13.91
CA VAL A 16 -2.96 -2.67 15.28
C VAL A 16 -2.84 -3.91 16.17
N GLN A 17 -3.85 -4.79 16.15
CA GLN A 17 -3.87 -5.98 16.99
C GLN A 17 -3.47 -7.21 16.19
N TYR A 18 -2.42 -7.89 16.62
CA TYR A 18 -1.99 -9.14 16.00
C TYR A 18 -2.94 -10.31 16.32
N PRO A 19 -3.12 -11.26 15.39
CA PRO A 19 -2.53 -11.28 14.05
C PRO A 19 -3.25 -10.31 13.08
N VAL A 20 -2.45 -9.56 12.33
CA VAL A 20 -2.92 -8.70 11.22
C VAL A 20 -3.01 -9.54 9.93
N PRO A 21 -3.75 -9.13 8.88
CA PRO A 21 -3.78 -9.89 7.62
C PRO A 21 -2.39 -9.98 6.99
N SER A 22 -2.10 -11.11 6.32
CA SER A 22 -0.85 -11.24 5.56
C SER A 22 -0.83 -10.32 4.35
N GLY A 23 0.37 -9.98 3.86
CA GLY A 23 0.53 -9.26 2.59
C GLY A 23 -0.20 -9.96 1.44
N GLN A 24 -0.08 -11.30 1.36
CA GLN A 24 -0.81 -12.11 0.38
C GLN A 24 -2.34 -11.98 0.50
N ARG A 25 -2.90 -11.92 1.72
CA ARG A 25 -4.34 -11.73 1.93
C ARG A 25 -4.77 -10.34 1.47
N CYS A 26 -3.98 -9.31 1.75
CA CYS A 26 -4.21 -7.94 1.31
C CYS A 26 -4.16 -7.81 -0.23
N PHE A 27 -3.15 -8.41 -0.87
CA PHE A 27 -3.04 -8.46 -2.33
C PHE A 27 -4.22 -9.19 -2.98
N ASN A 28 -4.66 -10.30 -2.39
CA ASN A 28 -5.83 -11.04 -2.86
C ASN A 28 -7.14 -10.25 -2.69
N LEU A 29 -7.26 -9.47 -1.62
CA LEU A 29 -8.38 -8.58 -1.40
C LEU A 29 -8.43 -7.49 -2.48
N GLY A 30 -7.30 -6.89 -2.84
CA GLY A 30 -7.20 -5.96 -3.97
C GLY A 30 -7.75 -6.54 -5.27
N ARG A 31 -7.35 -7.77 -5.61
CA ARG A 31 -7.86 -8.49 -6.79
C ARG A 31 -9.37 -8.71 -6.74
N ALA A 32 -9.93 -8.93 -5.56
CA ALA A 32 -11.37 -9.06 -5.37
C ALA A 32 -12.10 -7.72 -5.50
N ILE A 33 -11.52 -6.63 -4.98
CA ILE A 33 -12.05 -5.26 -5.13
C ILE A 33 -12.12 -4.88 -6.60
N ARG A 34 -11.06 -5.15 -7.39
CA ARG A 34 -11.08 -4.89 -8.83
C ARG A 34 -12.27 -5.54 -9.52
N ARG A 35 -12.46 -6.85 -9.33
CA ARG A 35 -13.59 -7.58 -9.93
C ARG A 35 -14.94 -7.01 -9.49
N ALA A 36 -15.06 -6.59 -8.23
CA ALA A 36 -16.29 -5.97 -7.74
C ALA A 36 -16.56 -4.63 -8.43
N VAL A 37 -15.53 -3.78 -8.58
CA VAL A 37 -15.62 -2.51 -9.30
C VAL A 37 -15.96 -2.73 -10.78
N GLU A 38 -15.28 -3.64 -11.47
CA GLU A 38 -15.51 -3.96 -12.89
C GLU A 38 -16.90 -4.56 -13.15
N SER A 39 -17.51 -5.19 -12.14
CA SER A 39 -18.87 -5.74 -12.23
C SER A 39 -19.97 -4.72 -11.93
N TYR A 40 -19.62 -3.48 -11.57
CA TYR A 40 -20.60 -2.43 -11.30
C TYR A 40 -21.20 -1.89 -12.61
N ASP A 41 -22.51 -1.64 -12.62
CA ASP A 41 -23.25 -1.31 -13.85
C ASP A 41 -22.91 0.07 -14.43
N GLU A 42 -22.32 0.97 -13.64
CA GLU A 42 -21.96 2.33 -14.06
C GLU A 42 -20.48 2.44 -14.46
N ASP A 43 -20.22 3.16 -15.56
CA ASP A 43 -18.88 3.51 -16.02
C ASP A 43 -18.29 4.64 -15.17
N LEU A 44 -17.69 4.27 -14.03
CA LEU A 44 -17.08 5.21 -13.09
C LEU A 44 -15.55 5.15 -13.15
N ASN A 45 -14.93 6.33 -13.07
CA ASN A 45 -13.50 6.43 -12.78
C ASN A 45 -13.25 6.20 -11.28
N VAL A 46 -12.97 4.96 -10.92
CA VAL A 46 -12.71 4.54 -9.53
C VAL A 46 -11.22 4.54 -9.24
N GLN A 47 -10.83 5.18 -8.12
CA GLN A 47 -9.47 5.13 -7.60
C GLN A 47 -9.42 4.31 -6.31
N ILE A 48 -8.30 3.62 -6.08
CA ILE A 48 -8.08 2.82 -4.87
C ILE A 48 -6.80 3.30 -4.22
N TRP A 49 -6.91 3.78 -2.98
CA TRP A 49 -5.78 4.37 -2.25
C TRP A 49 -5.39 3.47 -1.08
N GLY A 50 -4.13 3.04 -1.06
CA GLY A 50 -3.51 2.37 0.08
C GLY A 50 -2.73 3.41 0.89
N THR A 51 -3.19 3.71 2.10
CA THR A 51 -2.62 4.77 2.94
C THR A 51 -1.92 4.21 4.16
N GLY A 52 -1.08 5.04 4.80
CA GLY A 52 -0.17 4.64 5.86
C GLY A 52 1.27 4.49 5.35
N GLY A 53 2.20 4.33 6.26
CA GLY A 53 3.61 4.04 6.03
C GLY A 53 4.48 5.29 6.01
N MET A 54 5.76 5.15 5.73
CA MET A 54 6.48 3.88 5.46
C MET A 54 7.20 3.38 6.72
N SER A 55 8.52 3.23 6.71
CA SER A 55 9.25 2.89 7.92
C SER A 55 9.04 3.94 9.00
N HIS A 56 8.65 3.46 10.19
CA HIS A 56 8.55 4.22 11.43
C HIS A 56 8.35 3.30 12.63
N GLN A 57 8.76 3.80 13.79
CA GLN A 57 8.43 3.19 15.07
C GLN A 57 8.04 4.28 16.07
N LEU A 58 6.88 4.14 16.71
CA LEU A 58 6.32 5.11 17.65
C LEU A 58 6.58 4.74 19.12
N GLN A 59 6.92 3.49 19.39
CA GLN A 59 6.96 2.96 20.75
C GLN A 59 8.33 2.41 21.19
N GLY A 60 8.57 2.51 22.49
CA GLY A 60 9.72 1.90 23.17
C GLY A 60 11.07 2.53 22.82
N PRO A 61 12.18 1.93 23.27
CA PRO A 61 13.53 2.48 23.07
C PRO A 61 13.98 2.59 21.60
N ARG A 62 13.28 1.93 20.68
CA ARG A 62 13.55 1.95 19.23
C ARG A 62 12.63 2.93 18.48
N ALA A 63 11.87 3.77 19.18
CA ALA A 63 11.08 4.83 18.56
C ALA A 63 11.97 5.79 17.74
N GLY A 64 11.43 6.28 16.62
CA GLY A 64 12.15 7.12 15.65
C GLY A 64 12.96 6.35 14.61
N LEU A 65 12.85 5.02 14.56
CA LEU A 65 13.47 4.22 13.49
C LEU A 65 12.95 4.65 12.12
N ILE A 66 13.88 4.83 11.19
CA ILE A 66 13.63 4.99 9.75
C ILE A 66 14.59 4.06 9.01
N ASN A 67 14.12 3.42 7.93
CA ASN A 67 14.91 2.54 7.08
C ASN A 67 14.63 2.84 5.60
N ARG A 68 15.44 3.75 5.03
CA ARG A 68 15.29 4.23 3.65
C ARG A 68 15.51 3.13 2.63
N GLU A 69 16.43 2.23 2.91
CA GLU A 69 16.79 1.11 2.06
C GLU A 69 15.61 0.15 1.93
N PHE A 70 14.99 -0.23 3.05
CA PHE A 70 13.77 -1.05 3.05
C PHE A 70 12.63 -0.35 2.32
N ASP A 71 12.38 0.93 2.62
CA ASP A 71 11.29 1.68 2.02
C ASP A 71 11.38 1.74 0.49
N ASN A 72 12.57 2.06 -0.05
CA ASN A 72 12.76 2.13 -1.49
C ASN A 72 12.69 0.75 -2.15
N ALA A 73 13.25 -0.28 -1.49
CA ALA A 73 13.11 -1.66 -1.97
C ALA A 73 11.65 -2.14 -1.97
N PHE A 74 10.86 -1.73 -0.98
CA PHE A 74 9.42 -2.02 -0.94
C PHE A 74 8.68 -1.34 -2.09
N LEU A 75 8.94 -0.04 -2.34
CA LEU A 75 8.36 0.68 -3.48
C LEU A 75 8.76 0.04 -4.82
N ASP A 76 10.03 -0.34 -4.97
CA ASP A 76 10.52 -1.02 -6.19
C ASP A 76 9.79 -2.35 -6.42
N LYS A 77 9.66 -3.17 -5.37
CA LYS A 77 8.89 -4.42 -5.44
C LYS A 77 7.42 -4.15 -5.73
N LEU A 78 6.81 -3.15 -5.09
CA LEU A 78 5.41 -2.82 -5.31
C LEU A 78 5.15 -2.47 -6.79
N ILE A 79 6.09 -1.81 -7.46
CA ILE A 79 6.00 -1.48 -8.89
C ILE A 79 6.21 -2.74 -9.75
N ALA A 80 7.36 -3.40 -9.58
CA ALA A 80 7.87 -4.38 -10.55
C ALA A 80 7.52 -5.85 -10.23
N ASP A 81 7.30 -6.19 -8.95
CA ASP A 81 7.04 -7.55 -8.49
C ASP A 81 6.14 -7.54 -7.24
N PRO A 82 4.84 -7.19 -7.41
CA PRO A 82 3.91 -7.07 -6.29
C PRO A 82 3.67 -8.42 -5.60
N ALA A 83 3.93 -9.55 -6.27
CA ALA A 83 3.87 -10.87 -5.66
C ALA A 83 4.99 -11.06 -4.64
N ALA A 84 6.23 -10.65 -4.97
CA ALA A 84 7.32 -10.64 -4.00
C ALA A 84 7.07 -9.65 -2.85
N ALA A 85 6.46 -8.49 -3.11
CA ALA A 85 6.05 -7.56 -2.04
C ALA A 85 5.01 -8.21 -1.10
N ALA A 86 4.03 -8.93 -1.67
CA ALA A 86 3.00 -9.63 -0.90
C ALA A 86 3.52 -10.82 -0.10
N ALA A 87 4.67 -11.39 -0.48
CA ALA A 87 5.31 -12.52 0.17
C ALA A 87 6.19 -12.13 1.38
N ILE A 88 6.42 -10.83 1.62
CA ILE A 88 7.19 -10.38 2.79
C ILE A 88 6.48 -10.82 4.08
N PRO A 89 7.14 -11.55 4.99
CA PRO A 89 6.52 -11.99 6.25
C PRO A 89 6.43 -10.83 7.25
N HIS A 90 5.43 -10.87 8.13
CA HIS A 90 5.19 -9.79 9.12
C HIS A 90 6.43 -9.45 9.97
N ILE A 91 7.23 -10.46 10.32
CA ILE A 91 8.45 -10.26 11.12
C ILE A 91 9.47 -9.36 10.41
N ASP A 92 9.55 -9.41 9.08
CA ASP A 92 10.50 -8.60 8.33
C ASP A 92 10.04 -7.14 8.26
N TYR A 93 8.73 -6.86 8.18
CA TYR A 93 8.23 -5.49 8.36
C TYR A 93 8.61 -4.93 9.74
N VAL A 94 8.35 -5.68 10.82
CA VAL A 94 8.66 -5.20 12.18
C VAL A 94 10.17 -5.00 12.36
N ARG A 95 10.98 -5.90 11.81
CA ARG A 95 12.44 -5.80 11.88
C ARG A 95 12.96 -4.62 11.08
N GLU A 96 12.56 -4.50 9.82
CA GLU A 96 13.19 -3.55 8.90
C GLU A 96 12.50 -2.18 8.90
N ALA A 97 11.17 -2.13 9.00
CA ALA A 97 10.39 -0.90 8.91
C ALA A 97 9.92 -0.34 10.27
N GLY A 98 10.17 -1.05 11.37
CA GLY A 98 9.67 -0.68 12.70
C GLY A 98 8.27 -1.24 12.98
N SER A 99 7.82 -1.17 14.25
CA SER A 99 6.58 -1.82 14.68
C SER A 99 5.34 -1.34 13.91
N GLU A 100 5.23 -0.04 13.67
CA GLU A 100 4.09 0.56 12.97
C GLU A 100 4.26 0.50 11.43
N GLY A 101 5.48 0.27 10.92
CA GLY A 101 5.74 0.05 9.49
C GLY A 101 5.01 -1.16 8.88
N ILE A 102 4.39 -2.01 9.71
CA ILE A 102 3.49 -3.09 9.28
C ILE A 102 2.31 -2.60 8.43
N GLU A 103 1.93 -1.32 8.57
CA GLU A 103 0.81 -0.75 7.82
C GLU A 103 1.02 -0.71 6.29
N LEU A 104 2.27 -0.90 5.83
CA LEU A 104 2.61 -1.09 4.41
C LEU A 104 1.85 -2.25 3.75
N VAL A 105 1.33 -3.22 4.50
CA VAL A 105 0.46 -4.27 3.92
C VAL A 105 -0.82 -3.71 3.27
N MET A 106 -1.30 -2.52 3.69
CA MET A 106 -2.46 -1.88 3.07
C MET A 106 -2.19 -1.40 1.65
N TRP A 107 -0.93 -1.08 1.31
CA TRP A 107 -0.53 -0.70 -0.05
C TRP A 107 -0.75 -1.85 -1.04
N LEU A 108 -0.65 -3.09 -0.56
CA LEU A 108 -0.89 -4.28 -1.38
C LEU A 108 -2.37 -4.43 -1.76
N ILE A 109 -3.31 -3.83 -1.02
CA ILE A 109 -4.74 -3.83 -1.40
C ILE A 109 -4.94 -2.98 -2.64
N ALA A 110 -4.43 -1.75 -2.64
CA ALA A 110 -4.48 -0.89 -3.82
C ALA A 110 -3.71 -1.51 -4.99
N ARG A 111 -2.50 -2.03 -4.72
CA ARG A 111 -1.67 -2.64 -5.75
C ARG A 111 -2.29 -3.90 -6.37
N GLY A 112 -2.99 -4.70 -5.57
CA GLY A 112 -3.68 -5.90 -6.04
C GLY A 112 -4.89 -5.61 -6.92
N ALA A 113 -5.39 -4.38 -6.94
CA ALA A 113 -6.53 -4.00 -7.76
C ALA A 113 -6.15 -3.49 -9.17
N MET A 114 -4.86 -3.45 -9.50
CA MET A 114 -4.36 -3.03 -10.81
C MET A 114 -4.50 -4.15 -11.85
N ALA A 115 -4.52 -3.79 -13.13
CA ALA A 115 -4.82 -4.69 -14.24
C ALA A 115 -3.81 -5.85 -14.36
N ASP A 116 -2.52 -5.58 -14.17
CA ASP A 116 -1.47 -6.60 -14.24
C ASP A 116 -1.61 -7.70 -13.17
N ALA A 117 -2.15 -7.36 -11.99
CA ALA A 117 -2.48 -8.34 -10.95
C ALA A 117 -3.63 -9.29 -11.37
N ALA A 118 -4.35 -8.95 -12.45
CA ALA A 118 -5.38 -9.75 -13.10
C ALA A 118 -4.98 -10.24 -14.51
N GLY A 119 -3.69 -10.16 -14.87
CA GLY A 119 -3.17 -10.63 -16.16
C GLY A 119 -3.17 -9.58 -17.29
N GLY A 120 -3.42 -8.32 -16.96
CA GLY A 120 -3.25 -7.18 -17.88
C GLY A 120 -1.79 -6.69 -17.98
N GLU A 121 -1.63 -5.53 -18.60
CA GLU A 121 -0.32 -4.88 -18.79
C GLU A 121 0.20 -4.21 -17.50
N PRO A 122 1.52 -4.17 -17.27
CA PRO A 122 2.12 -3.50 -16.12
C PRO A 122 1.70 -2.03 -15.99
N PRO A 123 1.51 -1.51 -14.76
CA PRO A 123 1.10 -0.13 -14.57
C PRO A 123 2.21 0.86 -14.94
N ARG A 124 1.80 2.05 -15.37
CA ARG A 124 2.71 3.18 -15.57
C ARG A 124 2.93 3.91 -14.25
N VAL A 125 4.20 4.15 -13.89
CA VAL A 125 4.54 5.03 -12.76
C VAL A 125 4.35 6.48 -13.19
N VAL A 126 3.32 7.13 -12.66
CA VAL A 126 3.01 8.54 -12.93
C VAL A 126 3.80 9.46 -12.00
N HIS A 127 3.93 9.04 -10.74
CA HIS A 127 4.62 9.80 -9.72
C HIS A 127 5.24 8.87 -8.69
N ARG A 128 6.45 9.21 -8.23
CA ARG A 128 7.08 8.62 -7.06
C ARG A 128 7.77 9.71 -6.28
N PHE A 129 7.52 9.73 -4.97
CA PHE A 129 8.13 10.65 -4.03
C PHE A 129 8.49 9.92 -2.74
N TYR A 130 9.64 10.27 -2.19
CA TYR A 130 10.15 9.76 -0.93
C TYR A 130 10.80 10.90 -0.14
N HIS A 131 10.43 11.05 1.14
CA HIS A 131 11.01 12.08 2.00
C HIS A 131 11.13 11.64 3.45
N VAL A 132 12.22 12.08 4.09
CA VAL A 132 12.48 11.87 5.51
C VAL A 132 13.06 13.16 6.10
N PRO A 133 12.64 13.59 7.29
CA PRO A 133 11.54 13.05 8.10
C PRO A 133 10.20 13.76 7.83
N ALA A 134 9.08 13.09 8.07
CA ALA A 134 7.83 13.76 8.39
C ALA A 134 7.34 13.29 9.77
N SER A 135 7.54 14.12 10.79
CA SER A 135 7.42 13.70 12.20
C SER A 135 8.32 12.48 12.46
N ASN A 136 7.78 11.35 12.91
CA ASN A 136 8.52 10.11 13.19
C ASN A 136 8.51 9.11 12.02
N THR A 137 8.04 9.52 10.84
CA THR A 137 7.77 8.60 9.73
C THR A 137 8.45 9.03 8.43
N ALA A 138 8.82 8.05 7.60
CA ALA A 138 9.21 8.27 6.21
C ALA A 138 7.97 8.42 5.33
N VAL A 139 7.89 9.49 4.53
CA VAL A 139 6.77 9.69 3.59
C VAL A 139 7.08 9.00 2.28
N GLY A 140 6.19 8.10 1.87
CA GLY A 140 6.12 7.56 0.52
C GLY A 140 4.86 8.03 -0.18
N HIS A 141 4.98 8.40 -1.45
CA HIS A 141 3.83 8.68 -2.30
C HIS A 141 4.08 8.11 -3.70
N LEU A 142 3.19 7.24 -4.14
CA LEU A 142 3.27 6.55 -5.43
C LEU A 142 1.93 6.67 -6.14
N ILE A 143 1.96 7.11 -7.41
CA ILE A 143 0.79 7.09 -8.30
C ILE A 143 1.10 6.11 -9.44
N LEU A 144 0.30 5.06 -9.50
CA LEU A 144 0.31 4.06 -10.56
C LEU A 144 -0.99 4.19 -11.37
N GLU A 145 -0.88 4.11 -12.68
CA GLU A 145 -2.02 4.14 -13.60
C GLU A 145 -2.04 2.84 -14.41
N ASP A 146 -3.21 2.22 -14.55
CA ASP A 146 -3.39 1.09 -15.47
C ASP A 146 -2.98 1.53 -16.88
N ALA A 147 -2.30 0.64 -17.62
CA ALA A 147 -2.04 0.90 -19.03
C ALA A 147 -3.37 0.97 -19.78
N ARG A 148 -3.52 1.99 -20.63
CA ARG A 148 -4.73 2.19 -21.45
C ARG A 148 -4.83 1.17 -22.57
#